data_AF-A1SXM4-F1
#
_entry.id   AF-A1SXM4-F1
#
_cell.length_a   1.000
_cell.length_b   1.000
_cell.length_c   1.000
_cell.angle_alpha   90.00
_cell.angle_beta   90.00
_cell.angle_gamma   90.00
#
_symmetry.space_group_name_H-M   'P 1'
#
loop_
_entity.id
_entity.type
_entity.pdbx_description
1 polymer ?
#
loop_
_entity_poly.entity_id
_entity_poly.type
_entity_poly.pdbx_seq_one_letter_code
_entity_poly.pdbx_strand_id
1 'polypeptide(L)'
;MTVIKTIEELKSALKDINITSAEFSRQYYLNEVDKDASSSNLEDHYGRFKKLTASSPERIAAYINYFNRTYKKDGTYTQADRNAAWDFFVELDTRIITKALDKESGVDKAALNSLHELFYLHRSIAKKHGPNCKNYYILVSHYFEKHIRPFTSKWHKILKDDNSAIFREELATLQSEMTKLKSQLHKIIE
;
A
#
# COMPACT_ATOMS: atom_id res chain seq x y z
N MET A 1 -1.64 -17.55 -6.85
CA MET A 1 -0.17 -17.44 -6.69
C MET A 1 0.27 -18.40 -5.60
N THR A 2 1.35 -19.13 -5.85
CA THR A 2 1.79 -20.34 -5.13
C THR A 2 2.14 -20.05 -3.67
N VAL A 3 1.56 -20.80 -2.74
CA VAL A 3 1.95 -20.82 -1.32
C VAL A 3 3.42 -21.23 -1.25
N ILE A 4 4.25 -20.44 -0.56
CA ILE A 4 5.66 -20.80 -0.31
C ILE A 4 5.63 -21.99 0.66
N LYS A 5 6.12 -23.14 0.22
CA LYS A 5 6.17 -24.39 0.98
C LYS A 5 7.60 -24.91 1.18
N THR A 6 8.55 -24.38 0.44
CA THR A 6 9.95 -24.83 0.44
C THR A 6 10.93 -23.70 0.75
N ILE A 7 12.12 -24.08 1.21
CA ILE A 7 13.23 -23.15 1.46
C ILE A 7 13.74 -22.50 0.16
N GLU A 8 13.56 -23.18 -0.98
CA GLU A 8 13.94 -22.66 -2.30
C GLU A 8 12.94 -21.62 -2.81
N GLU A 9 11.64 -21.85 -2.63
CA GLU A 9 10.61 -20.84 -2.88
C GLU A 9 10.77 -19.63 -1.96
N LEU A 10 11.17 -19.84 -0.69
CA LEU A 10 11.46 -18.75 0.23
C LEU A 10 12.65 -17.91 -0.26
N LYS A 11 13.77 -18.54 -0.64
CA LYS A 11 14.94 -17.83 -1.19
C LYS A 11 14.60 -17.09 -2.48
N SER A 12 13.78 -17.68 -3.34
CA SER A 12 13.27 -17.01 -4.55
C SER A 12 12.42 -15.80 -4.18
N ALA A 13 11.46 -15.96 -3.28
CA ALA A 13 10.57 -14.87 -2.86
C ALA A 13 11.32 -13.73 -2.16
N LEU A 14 12.36 -14.04 -1.38
CA LEU A 14 13.28 -13.06 -0.79
C LEU A 14 14.00 -12.25 -1.86
N LYS A 15 14.51 -12.92 -2.90
CA LYS A 15 15.13 -12.26 -4.04
C LYS A 15 14.14 -11.36 -4.79
N ASP A 16 12.90 -11.82 -4.97
CA ASP A 16 11.85 -11.06 -5.66
C ASP A 16 11.51 -9.75 -4.93
N ILE A 17 11.58 -9.74 -3.59
CA ILE A 17 11.38 -8.53 -2.77
C ILE A 17 12.70 -7.80 -2.43
N ASN A 18 13.80 -8.17 -3.09
CA ASN A 18 15.13 -7.60 -2.92
C ASN A 18 15.66 -7.62 -1.47
N ILE A 19 15.27 -8.63 -0.69
CA ILE A 19 15.80 -8.89 0.64
C ILE A 19 16.83 -10.02 0.53
N THR A 20 18.05 -9.76 1.03
CA THR A 20 19.09 -10.79 1.03
C THR A 20 18.79 -11.86 2.08
N SER A 21 19.26 -13.09 1.84
CA SER A 21 19.16 -14.15 2.84
C SER A 21 19.82 -13.80 4.17
N ALA A 22 20.90 -13.00 4.14
CA ALA A 22 21.59 -12.54 5.35
C ALA A 22 20.70 -11.58 6.14
N GLU A 23 20.14 -10.57 5.46
CA GLU A 23 19.25 -9.60 6.09
C GLU A 23 17.98 -10.27 6.63
N PHE A 24 17.35 -11.14 5.85
CA PHE A 24 16.18 -11.89 6.31
C PHE A 24 16.47 -12.75 7.53
N SER A 25 17.59 -13.51 7.51
CA SER A 25 17.99 -14.37 8.62
C SER A 25 18.31 -13.55 9.87
N ARG A 26 18.96 -12.40 9.71
CA ARG A 26 19.23 -11.45 10.80
C ARG A 26 17.94 -10.91 11.39
N GLN A 27 17.02 -10.42 10.56
CA GLN A 27 15.73 -9.89 11.01
C GLN A 27 14.90 -10.97 11.70
N TYR A 28 14.85 -12.18 11.14
CA TYR A 28 14.20 -13.32 11.80
C TYR A 28 14.77 -13.56 13.19
N TYR A 29 16.09 -13.62 13.33
CA TYR A 29 16.71 -13.91 14.61
C TYR A 29 16.43 -12.84 15.66
N LEU A 30 16.56 -11.56 15.28
CA LEU A 30 16.30 -10.44 16.18
C LEU A 30 14.83 -10.35 16.59
N ASN A 31 13.90 -10.68 15.68
CA ASN A 31 12.48 -10.54 15.95
C ASN A 31 11.85 -11.76 16.63
N GLU A 32 12.35 -12.97 16.37
CA GLU A 32 11.72 -14.23 16.79
C GLU A 32 12.53 -15.03 17.82
N VAL A 33 13.82 -14.72 18.00
CA VAL A 33 14.72 -15.53 18.86
C VAL A 33 15.32 -14.70 19.98
N ASP A 34 16.08 -13.66 19.64
CA ASP A 34 16.79 -12.82 20.60
C ASP A 34 17.02 -11.43 20.02
N LYS A 35 16.29 -10.44 20.54
CA LYS A 35 16.35 -9.03 20.13
C LYS A 35 17.69 -8.35 20.47
N ASP A 36 18.40 -8.88 21.46
CA ASP A 36 19.66 -8.33 21.98
C ASP A 36 20.87 -9.16 21.50
N ALA A 37 20.66 -10.00 20.49
CA ALA A 37 21.67 -10.91 19.95
C ALA A 37 22.93 -10.18 19.47
N SER A 38 24.09 -10.72 19.85
CA SER A 38 25.37 -10.22 19.37
C SER A 38 25.59 -10.53 17.88
N SER A 39 26.53 -9.82 17.25
CA SER A 39 26.93 -10.10 15.87
C SER A 39 27.38 -11.55 15.65
N SER A 40 28.04 -12.16 16.63
CA SER A 40 28.46 -13.57 16.55
C SER A 40 27.26 -14.51 16.46
N ASN A 41 26.21 -14.26 17.27
CA ASN A 41 25.00 -15.08 17.25
C ASN A 41 24.28 -14.99 15.89
N LEU A 42 24.26 -13.80 15.29
CA LEU A 42 23.64 -13.55 13.99
C LEU A 42 24.39 -14.26 12.86
N GLU A 43 25.73 -14.21 12.85
CA GLU A 43 26.55 -14.92 11.86
C GLU A 43 26.40 -16.43 11.96
N ASP A 44 26.42 -16.98 13.19
CA ASP A 44 26.21 -18.41 13.42
C ASP A 44 24.82 -18.86 12.94
N HIS A 45 23.80 -18.05 13.22
CA HIS A 45 22.43 -18.32 12.77
C HIS A 45 22.33 -18.26 11.24
N TYR A 46 22.90 -17.25 10.61
CA TYR A 46 22.92 -17.14 9.15
C TYR A 46 23.65 -18.32 8.49
N GLY A 47 24.77 -18.76 9.06
CA GLY A 47 25.48 -19.96 8.63
C GLY A 47 24.61 -21.21 8.66
N ARG A 48 23.75 -21.35 9.68
CA ARG A 48 22.74 -22.43 9.75
C ARG A 48 21.65 -22.24 8.70
N PHE A 49 21.13 -21.02 8.53
CA PHE A 49 20.12 -20.71 7.52
C PHE A 49 20.59 -21.07 6.10
N LYS A 50 21.84 -20.76 5.75
CA LYS A 50 22.41 -21.13 4.43
C LYS A 50 22.45 -22.63 4.18
N LYS A 51 22.64 -23.42 5.24
CA LYS A 51 22.74 -24.89 5.18
C LYS A 51 21.39 -25.58 5.30
N LEU A 52 20.28 -24.85 5.44
CA LEU A 52 18.96 -25.46 5.50
C LEU A 52 18.63 -26.15 4.18
N THR A 53 18.18 -27.39 4.29
CA THR A 53 17.66 -28.22 3.22
C THR A 53 16.33 -28.84 3.66
N ALA A 54 15.66 -29.57 2.77
CA ALA A 54 14.37 -30.21 3.03
C ALA A 54 14.35 -31.19 4.23
N SER A 55 15.51 -31.56 4.79
CA SER A 55 15.62 -32.49 5.93
C SER A 55 15.26 -31.88 7.30
N SER A 56 14.91 -30.60 7.38
CA SER A 56 14.51 -29.93 8.63
C SER A 56 13.19 -29.16 8.47
N PRO A 57 12.07 -29.85 8.23
CA PRO A 57 10.80 -29.22 7.86
C PRO A 57 10.28 -28.23 8.93
N GLU A 58 10.48 -28.51 10.21
CA GLU A 58 10.04 -27.63 11.31
C GLU A 58 10.79 -26.29 11.29
N ARG A 59 12.10 -26.33 11.00
CA ARG A 59 12.92 -25.12 10.90
C ARG A 59 12.54 -24.30 9.67
N ILE A 60 12.32 -24.97 8.52
CA ILE A 60 11.88 -24.29 7.28
C ILE A 60 10.55 -23.60 7.51
N ALA A 61 9.60 -24.28 8.17
CA ALA A 61 8.28 -23.73 8.46
C ALA A 61 8.37 -22.45 9.29
N ALA A 62 9.26 -22.38 10.28
CA ALA A 62 9.44 -21.18 11.09
C ALA A 62 9.86 -19.95 10.25
N TYR A 63 10.82 -20.11 9.34
CA TYR A 63 11.23 -19.03 8.43
C TYR A 63 10.14 -18.67 7.43
N ILE A 64 9.46 -19.66 6.83
CA ILE A 64 8.36 -19.41 5.89
C ILE A 64 7.23 -18.65 6.59
N ASN A 65 6.88 -19.03 7.81
CA ASN A 65 5.83 -18.36 8.59
C ASN A 65 6.21 -16.94 8.95
N TYR A 66 7.45 -16.71 9.38
CA TYR A 66 7.96 -15.35 9.59
C TYR A 66 7.95 -14.55 8.29
N PHE A 67 8.42 -15.14 7.18
CA PHE A 67 8.40 -14.46 5.89
C PHE A 67 6.99 -14.08 5.49
N ASN A 68 6.04 -14.99 5.66
CA ASN A 68 4.66 -14.72 5.35
C ASN A 68 4.13 -13.61 6.28
N ARG A 69 4.20 -13.76 7.60
CA ARG A 69 3.69 -12.71 8.52
C ARG A 69 4.32 -11.34 8.28
N THR A 70 5.63 -11.28 8.05
CA THR A 70 6.39 -10.04 7.93
C THR A 70 6.30 -9.42 6.54
N TYR A 71 6.24 -10.24 5.49
CA TYR A 71 6.30 -9.78 4.10
C TYR A 71 5.06 -10.13 3.24
N LYS A 72 4.12 -10.95 3.72
CA LYS A 72 2.84 -11.36 3.06
C LYS A 72 1.66 -11.63 4.03
N LYS A 73 0.72 -10.70 4.18
CA LYS A 73 -0.45 -10.98 5.06
C LYS A 73 -1.54 -11.84 4.40
N ASP A 74 -1.67 -11.78 3.07
CA ASP A 74 -2.69 -12.50 2.27
C ASP A 74 -2.14 -13.02 0.92
N GLY A 75 -0.86 -12.80 0.65
CA GLY A 75 -0.19 -13.14 -0.61
C GLY A 75 -0.34 -12.07 -1.70
N THR A 76 -1.08 -10.99 -1.44
CA THR A 76 -1.30 -9.90 -2.39
C THR A 76 -0.64 -8.59 -1.94
N TYR A 77 -0.72 -8.21 -0.65
CA TYR A 77 -0.22 -6.90 -0.19
C TYR A 77 0.90 -7.00 0.87
N THR A 78 1.94 -6.17 0.71
CA THR A 78 3.06 -6.06 1.65
C THR A 78 2.68 -5.18 2.86
N GLN A 79 3.51 -5.14 3.92
CA GLN A 79 3.28 -4.17 5.01
C GLN A 79 3.43 -2.71 4.54
N ALA A 80 4.27 -2.44 3.55
CA ALA A 80 4.40 -1.12 2.95
C ALA A 80 3.15 -0.73 2.14
N ASP A 81 2.53 -1.68 1.44
CA ASP A 81 1.22 -1.47 0.79
C ASP A 81 0.15 -1.10 1.84
N ARG A 82 0.12 -1.80 2.97
CA ARG A 82 -0.83 -1.53 4.07
C ARG A 82 -0.64 -0.16 4.68
N ASN A 83 0.61 0.20 5.00
CA ASN A 83 0.91 1.50 5.58
C ASN A 83 0.59 2.63 4.61
N ALA A 84 0.89 2.46 3.32
CA ALA A 84 0.54 3.43 2.29
C ALA A 84 -0.98 3.54 2.10
N ALA A 85 -1.69 2.41 2.10
CA ALA A 85 -3.14 2.37 2.01
C ALA A 85 -3.79 3.04 3.22
N TRP A 86 -3.27 2.82 4.42
CA TRP A 86 -3.71 3.51 5.65
C TRP A 86 -3.51 5.02 5.56
N ASP A 87 -2.30 5.48 5.20
CA ASP A 87 -1.99 6.90 5.07
C ASP A 87 -2.96 7.60 4.09
N PHE A 88 -3.24 6.96 2.95
CA PHE A 88 -4.17 7.54 1.96
C PHE A 88 -5.65 7.40 2.36
N PHE A 89 -6.02 6.31 3.03
CA PHE A 89 -7.37 6.09 3.54
C PHE A 89 -7.79 7.18 4.52
N VAL A 90 -6.91 7.54 5.46
CA VAL A 90 -7.17 8.61 6.46
C VAL A 90 -7.47 9.94 5.75
N GLU A 91 -6.70 10.26 4.71
CA GLU A 91 -6.89 11.47 3.92
C GLU A 91 -8.21 11.43 3.12
N LEU A 92 -8.58 10.28 2.56
CA LEU A 92 -9.87 10.15 1.87
C LEU A 92 -11.05 10.22 2.86
N ASP A 93 -10.97 9.58 4.03
CA ASP A 93 -12.04 9.54 5.03
C ASP A 93 -12.38 10.91 5.62
N THR A 94 -11.34 11.75 5.77
CA THR A 94 -11.46 13.08 6.40
C THR A 94 -11.77 14.19 5.41
N ARG A 95 -11.54 14.00 4.10
CA ARG A 95 -11.79 15.01 3.08
C ARG A 95 -13.25 15.06 2.62
N ILE A 96 -13.65 16.25 2.19
CA ILE A 96 -14.94 16.54 1.53
C ILE A 96 -15.16 15.67 0.27
N ILE A 97 -14.09 15.10 -0.29
CA ILE A 97 -14.11 14.25 -1.49
C ILE A 97 -14.90 12.95 -1.28
N THR A 98 -15.21 12.55 -0.04
CA THR A 98 -16.12 11.41 0.23
C THR A 98 -17.41 11.82 0.93
N LYS A 99 -17.68 13.12 1.10
CA LYS A 99 -18.90 13.62 1.73
C LYS A 99 -19.70 14.43 0.72
N ALA A 100 -21.00 14.14 0.60
CA ALA A 100 -21.88 14.94 -0.23
C ALA A 100 -21.77 16.41 0.21
N LEU A 101 -21.47 17.29 -0.73
CA LEU A 101 -21.59 18.73 -0.49
C LEU A 101 -23.08 19.05 -0.38
N ASP A 102 -23.43 19.87 0.59
CA ASP A 102 -24.77 20.42 0.67
C ASP A 102 -25.06 21.23 -0.61
N LYS A 103 -26.30 21.19 -1.09
CA LYS A 103 -26.69 21.83 -2.36
C LYS A 103 -26.60 23.36 -2.28
N GLU A 104 -26.76 23.91 -1.08
CA GLU A 104 -26.77 25.36 -0.83
C GLU A 104 -25.44 25.87 -0.26
N SER A 105 -24.56 24.97 0.19
CA SER A 105 -23.27 25.34 0.79
C SER A 105 -22.11 24.47 0.31
N GLY A 106 -21.00 25.13 -0.04
CA GLY A 106 -19.78 24.48 -0.53
C GLY A 106 -19.17 25.27 -1.66
N VAL A 107 -17.86 25.52 -1.59
CA VAL A 107 -17.15 26.27 -2.63
C VAL A 107 -16.63 25.25 -3.65
N ASP A 108 -17.22 25.20 -4.84
CA ASP A 108 -16.83 24.27 -5.92
C ASP A 108 -15.32 24.32 -6.21
N LYS A 109 -14.74 25.53 -6.16
CA LYS A 109 -13.30 25.76 -6.28
C LYS A 109 -12.50 25.08 -5.17
N ALA A 110 -13.00 25.06 -3.93
CA ALA A 110 -12.36 24.36 -2.82
C ALA A 110 -12.42 22.84 -3.00
N ALA A 111 -13.55 22.31 -3.50
CA ALA A 111 -13.67 20.89 -3.83
C ALA A 111 -12.69 20.49 -4.94
N LEU A 112 -12.60 21.30 -6.01
CA LEU A 112 -11.65 21.10 -7.10
C LEU A 112 -10.19 21.18 -6.63
N ASN A 113 -9.86 22.13 -5.75
CA ASN A 113 -8.53 22.24 -5.16
C ASN A 113 -8.19 21.03 -4.30
N SER A 114 -9.13 20.56 -3.46
CA SER A 114 -8.95 19.36 -2.63
C SER A 114 -8.64 18.12 -3.48
N LEU A 115 -9.33 17.95 -4.61
CA LEU A 115 -9.05 16.88 -5.58
C LEU A 115 -7.66 17.01 -6.21
N HIS A 116 -7.22 18.23 -6.52
CA HIS A 116 -5.89 18.46 -7.08
C HIS A 116 -4.77 18.15 -6.07
N GLU A 117 -4.97 18.46 -4.78
CA GLU A 117 -4.01 18.14 -3.71
C GLU A 117 -3.73 16.63 -3.56
N LEU A 118 -4.72 15.79 -3.88
CA LEU A 118 -4.56 14.34 -3.84
C LEU A 118 -3.39 13.85 -4.72
N PHE A 119 -3.05 14.55 -5.82
CA PHE A 119 -1.91 14.17 -6.68
C PHE A 119 -0.57 14.31 -5.95
N TYR A 120 -0.43 15.36 -5.15
CA TYR A 120 0.78 15.55 -4.36
C TYR A 120 0.83 14.55 -3.21
N LEU A 121 -0.29 14.35 -2.53
CA LEU A 121 -0.42 13.40 -1.43
C LEU A 121 -0.06 11.97 -1.87
N HIS A 122 -0.69 11.47 -2.93
CA HIS A 122 -0.43 10.12 -3.47
C HIS A 122 1.06 9.92 -3.79
N ARG A 123 1.67 10.87 -4.50
CA ARG A 123 3.10 10.82 -4.83
C ARG A 123 3.99 10.84 -3.59
N SER A 124 3.62 11.62 -2.57
CA SER A 124 4.39 11.72 -1.34
C SER A 124 4.33 10.43 -0.53
N ILE A 125 3.15 9.82 -0.40
CA ILE A 125 2.95 8.52 0.24
C ILE A 125 3.73 7.43 -0.49
N ALA A 126 3.61 7.37 -1.82
CA ALA A 126 4.34 6.38 -2.62
C ALA A 126 5.87 6.52 -2.47
N LYS A 127 6.39 7.74 -2.43
CA LYS A 127 7.82 8.00 -2.20
C LYS A 127 8.26 7.62 -0.78
N LYS A 128 7.43 7.91 0.23
CA LYS A 128 7.69 7.59 1.64
C LYS A 128 7.82 6.10 1.88
N HIS A 129 6.91 5.28 1.31
CA HIS A 129 6.90 3.83 1.50
C HIS A 129 7.74 3.07 0.47
N GLY A 130 8.20 3.75 -0.58
CA GLY A 130 9.14 3.23 -1.56
C GLY A 130 8.58 2.11 -2.45
N PRO A 131 9.43 1.38 -3.18
CA PRO A 131 9.01 0.37 -4.15
C PRO A 131 8.15 -0.77 -3.56
N ASN A 132 8.20 -0.98 -2.24
CA ASN A 132 7.47 -2.05 -1.57
C ASN A 132 5.95 -1.78 -1.48
N CYS A 133 5.46 -0.55 -1.71
CA CYS A 133 4.04 -0.23 -1.77
C CYS A 133 3.48 -0.27 -3.22
N LYS A 134 4.02 -1.14 -4.07
CA LYS A 134 3.69 -1.19 -5.51
C LYS A 134 2.21 -1.46 -5.78
N ASN A 135 1.56 -2.34 -5.01
CA ASN A 135 0.17 -2.70 -5.27
C ASN A 135 -0.78 -1.57 -4.87
N TYR A 136 -0.50 -0.90 -3.75
CA TYR A 136 -1.13 0.38 -3.41
C TYR A 136 -0.96 1.39 -4.54
N TYR A 137 0.29 1.55 -5.02
CA TYR A 137 0.59 2.55 -6.04
C TYR A 137 -0.18 2.32 -7.34
N ILE A 138 -0.22 1.07 -7.82
CA ILE A 138 -0.95 0.69 -9.03
C ILE A 138 -2.45 0.95 -8.87
N LEU A 139 -3.04 0.51 -7.75
CA LEU A 139 -4.46 0.70 -7.46
C LEU A 139 -4.84 2.19 -7.48
N VAL A 140 -4.13 3.00 -6.69
CA VAL A 140 -4.46 4.43 -6.57
C VAL A 140 -4.18 5.15 -7.89
N SER A 141 -3.06 4.87 -8.56
CA SER A 141 -2.73 5.51 -9.84
C SER A 141 -3.79 5.23 -10.92
N HIS A 142 -4.37 4.02 -10.94
CA HIS A 142 -5.47 3.71 -11.85
C HIS A 142 -6.69 4.62 -11.65
N TYR A 143 -7.10 4.88 -10.39
CA TYR A 143 -8.19 5.80 -10.12
C TYR A 143 -7.86 7.26 -10.49
N PHE A 144 -6.61 7.66 -10.28
CA PHE A 144 -6.16 9.00 -10.67
C PHE A 144 -6.23 9.20 -12.18
N GLU A 145 -5.75 8.23 -12.95
CA GLU A 145 -5.76 8.30 -14.41
C GLU A 145 -7.17 8.24 -14.99
N LYS A 146 -8.02 7.35 -14.44
CA LYS A 146 -9.35 7.08 -14.97
C LYS A 146 -10.41 8.09 -14.53
N HIS A 147 -10.32 8.62 -13.31
CA HIS A 147 -11.40 9.41 -12.70
C HIS A 147 -10.97 10.82 -12.32
N ILE A 148 -9.89 10.96 -11.52
CA ILE A 148 -9.51 12.26 -10.97
C ILE A 148 -8.94 13.18 -12.06
N ARG A 149 -8.02 12.68 -12.89
CA ARG A 149 -7.33 13.49 -13.91
C ARG A 149 -8.29 14.04 -14.98
N PRO A 150 -9.22 13.27 -15.56
CA PRO A 150 -10.19 13.81 -16.51
C PRO A 150 -11.07 14.90 -15.85
N PHE A 151 -11.55 14.65 -14.63
CA PHE A 151 -12.38 15.59 -13.89
C PHE A 151 -11.63 16.90 -13.62
N THR A 152 -10.44 16.83 -13.02
CA THR A 152 -9.67 18.04 -12.69
C THR A 152 -9.23 18.78 -13.95
N SER A 153 -8.85 18.07 -15.02
CA SER A 153 -8.41 18.70 -16.28
C SER A 153 -9.54 19.46 -16.98
N LYS A 154 -10.77 18.93 -16.93
CA LYS A 154 -11.96 19.60 -17.45
C LYS A 154 -12.27 20.85 -16.63
N TRP A 155 -12.52 20.66 -15.34
CA TRP A 155 -13.10 21.70 -14.49
C TRP A 155 -12.12 22.80 -14.13
N HIS A 156 -10.80 22.53 -14.12
CA HIS A 156 -9.80 23.57 -13.93
C HIS A 156 -9.85 24.67 -14.99
N LYS A 157 -10.35 24.37 -16.20
CA LYS A 157 -10.44 25.36 -17.30
C LYS A 157 -11.76 26.11 -17.35
N ILE A 158 -12.85 25.46 -16.94
CA ILE A 158 -14.21 25.94 -17.27
C ILE A 158 -15.06 26.29 -16.06
N LEU A 159 -14.64 25.95 -14.82
CA LEU A 159 -15.47 26.13 -13.63
C LEU A 159 -15.85 27.60 -13.41
N LYS A 160 -17.17 27.85 -13.33
CA LYS A 160 -17.82 29.15 -13.13
C LYS A 160 -19.16 28.93 -12.40
N ASP A 161 -19.79 30.00 -11.92
CA ASP A 161 -21.04 29.88 -11.16
C ASP A 161 -22.20 29.33 -12.02
N ASP A 162 -22.22 29.63 -13.31
CA ASP A 162 -23.26 29.21 -14.27
C ASP A 162 -23.27 27.69 -14.56
N ASN A 163 -22.14 27.00 -14.33
CA ASN A 163 -22.00 25.57 -14.55
C ASN A 163 -21.81 24.76 -13.26
N SER A 164 -22.06 25.38 -12.09
CA SER A 164 -21.98 24.75 -10.77
C SER A 164 -22.87 23.51 -10.67
N ALA A 165 -24.10 23.54 -11.20
CA ALA A 165 -25.00 22.40 -11.17
C ALA A 165 -24.41 21.17 -11.89
N ILE A 166 -23.81 21.37 -13.06
CA ILE A 166 -23.17 20.32 -13.86
C ILE A 166 -21.90 19.82 -13.16
N PHE A 167 -21.10 20.74 -12.59
CA PHE A 167 -19.92 20.38 -11.79
C PHE A 167 -20.31 19.46 -10.62
N ARG A 168 -21.37 19.80 -9.88
CA ARG A 168 -21.84 19.04 -8.72
C ARG A 168 -22.38 17.67 -9.08
N GLU A 169 -23.07 17.54 -10.22
CA GLU A 169 -23.54 16.25 -10.74
C GLU A 169 -22.35 15.32 -11.08
N GLU A 170 -21.36 15.84 -11.80
CA GLU A 170 -20.15 15.08 -12.13
C GLU A 170 -19.30 14.78 -10.89
N LEU A 171 -19.25 15.73 -9.94
CA LEU A 171 -18.56 15.53 -8.67
C LEU A 171 -19.20 14.38 -7.90
N ALA A 172 -20.54 14.32 -7.81
CA ALA A 172 -21.23 13.21 -7.14
C ALA A 172 -20.88 11.85 -7.76
N THR A 173 -20.74 11.80 -9.09
CA THR A 173 -20.28 10.60 -9.79
C THR A 173 -18.85 10.23 -9.39
N LEU A 174 -17.93 11.21 -9.36
CA LEU A 174 -16.56 11.00 -8.90
C LEU A 174 -16.50 10.54 -7.44
N GLN A 175 -17.30 11.14 -6.55
CA GLN A 175 -17.37 10.77 -5.13
C GLN A 175 -17.80 9.31 -4.93
N SER A 176 -18.68 8.79 -5.79
CA SER A 176 -19.04 7.36 -5.80
C SER A 176 -17.83 6.47 -6.13
N GLU A 177 -17.03 6.83 -7.13
CA GLU A 177 -15.80 6.11 -7.47
C GLU A 177 -14.75 6.22 -6.35
N MET A 178 -14.61 7.39 -5.73
CA MET A 178 -13.71 7.57 -4.59
C MET A 178 -14.13 6.74 -3.36
N THR A 179 -15.43 6.53 -3.17
CA THR A 179 -15.96 5.63 -2.13
C THR A 179 -15.60 4.17 -2.42
N LYS A 180 -15.63 3.74 -3.69
CA LYS A 180 -15.15 2.40 -4.08
C LYS A 180 -13.66 2.24 -3.83
N LEU A 181 -12.85 3.24 -4.17
CA LEU A 181 -11.42 3.24 -3.86
C LEU A 181 -11.18 3.13 -2.35
N LYS A 182 -11.88 3.92 -1.54
CA LYS A 182 -11.80 3.85 -0.07
C LYS A 182 -12.09 2.45 0.46
N SER A 183 -13.15 1.80 -0.04
CA SER A 183 -13.47 0.41 0.32
C SER A 183 -12.38 -0.59 -0.11
N GLN A 184 -11.73 -0.38 -1.26
CA GLN A 184 -10.61 -1.21 -1.69
C GLN A 184 -9.36 -0.99 -0.84
N LEU A 185 -9.08 0.24 -0.43
CA LEU A 185 -7.98 0.55 0.50
C LEU A 185 -8.21 -0.09 1.87
N HIS A 186 -9.45 -0.06 2.38
CA HIS A 186 -9.79 -0.75 3.62
C HIS A 186 -9.45 -2.24 3.58
N LYS A 187 -9.75 -2.92 2.45
CA LYS A 187 -9.38 -4.33 2.24
C LYS A 187 -7.88 -4.57 2.18
N ILE A 188 -7.09 -3.59 1.77
CA ILE A 188 -5.62 -3.69 1.81
C ILE A 188 -5.16 -3.61 3.27
N ILE A 189 -5.77 -2.73 4.08
CA ILE A 189 -5.38 -2.47 5.47
C ILE A 189 -5.65 -3.66 6.39
N GLU A 190 -6.80 -4.33 6.21
CA GLU A 190 -7.23 -5.52 6.96
C GLU A 190 -6.24 -6.70 6.89
#